data_AF-A0A9X0WI79-F1
#
_entry.id   AF-A0A9X0WI79-F1
#
_cell.length_a   1.000
_cell.length_b   1.000
_cell.length_c   1.000
_cell.angle_alpha   90.00
_cell.angle_beta   90.00
_cell.angle_gamma   90.00
#
_symmetry.space_group_name_H-M   'P 1'
#
loop_
_entity.id
_entity.type
_entity.pdbx_description
1 polymer ?
#
loop_
_entity_poly.entity_id
_entity_poly.type
_entity_poly.pdbx_seq_one_letter_code
_entity_poly.pdbx_strand_id
1 'polypeptide(L)' 'MMMPLILSLVTAGLFLLLSGLTYGGAALLASPWVAMVFWGTLAPGAMLFLLSHQDQGSAR' A
#
# COMPACT_ATOMS: atom_id res chain seq x y z
N MET A 1 1.23 14.72 -7.59
CA MET A 1 0.76 13.59 -8.43
C MET A 1 0.17 12.50 -7.52
N MET A 2 -1.15 12.27 -7.55
CA MET A 2 -1.82 11.28 -6.68
C MET A 2 -1.77 9.83 -7.23
N MET A 3 -1.43 9.66 -8.51
CA MET A 3 -1.51 8.38 -9.23
C MET A 3 -0.68 7.23 -8.62
N PRO A 4 0.57 7.43 -8.15
CA PRO A 4 1.35 6.36 -7.52
C PRO A 4 0.72 5.82 -6.23
N LEU A 5 0.12 6.72 -5.43
CA LEU A 5 -0.57 6.35 -4.19
C LEU A 5 -1.84 5.55 -4.49
N ILE A 6 -2.62 5.97 -5.48
CA ILE A 6 -3.86 5.29 -5.87
C ILE A 6 -3.56 3.85 -6.35
N LEU A 7 -2.55 3.68 -7.22
CA LEU A 7 -2.16 2.36 -7.70
C LEU A 7 -1.72 1.45 -6.54
N SER A 8 -0.90 1.97 -5.65
CA SER A 8 -0.43 1.26 -4.46
C SER A 8 -1.58 0.85 -3.52
N LEU A 9 -2.57 1.73 -3.30
CA LEU A 9 -3.77 1.42 -2.52
C LEU A 9 -4.64 0.34 -3.17
N VAL A 10 -4.83 0.42 -4.50
CA VAL A 10 -5.61 -0.58 -5.25
C VAL A 10 -4.93 -1.94 -5.19
N THR A 11 -3.62 -2.01 -5.40
CA THR A 11 -2.86 -3.27 -5.34
C THR A 11 -2.88 -3.86 -3.93
N ALA A 12 -2.65 -3.05 -2.90
CA ALA A 12 -2.69 -3.49 -1.51
C ALA A 12 -4.09 -3.99 -1.08
N GLY A 13 -5.14 -3.29 -1.53
CA GLY A 13 -6.53 -3.68 -1.29
C GLY A 13 -6.91 -4.99 -2.00
N LEU A 14 -6.52 -5.14 -3.27
CA LEU A 14 -6.71 -6.39 -4.02
C LEU A 14 -5.98 -7.56 -3.36
N PHE A 15 -4.76 -7.33 -2.89
CA PHE A 15 -4.00 -8.35 -2.18
C PHE A 15 -4.70 -8.80 -0.88
N LEU A 16 -5.20 -7.86 -0.07
CA LEU A 16 -5.95 -8.20 1.15
C LEU A 16 -7.25 -8.94 0.85
N LEU A 17 -7.98 -8.51 -0.18
CA LEU A 17 -9.22 -9.15 -0.60
C LEU A 17 -8.96 -10.60 -1.02
N LEU A 18 -7.98 -10.84 -1.89
CA LEU A 18 -7.60 -12.18 -2.32
C LEU A 18 -7.09 -13.03 -1.16
N SER A 19 -6.22 -12.48 -0.31
CA SER A 19 -5.70 -13.19 0.86
C SER A 19 -6.81 -13.57 1.85
N GLY A 20 -7.79 -12.68 2.06
CA GLY A 20 -8.95 -12.94 2.90
C GLY A 20 -9.85 -14.03 2.31
N LEU A 21 -10.02 -14.07 0.99
CA LEU A 21 -10.76 -15.12 0.30
C LEU A 21 -10.03 -16.48 0.31
N THR A 22 -8.70 -16.47 0.21
CA THR A 22 -7.89 -17.71 0.14
C THR A 22 -7.64 -18.31 1.53
N TYR A 23 -7.29 -17.50 2.51
CA TYR A 23 -6.85 -17.95 3.83
C TYR A 23 -7.84 -17.66 4.96
N GLY A 24 -8.89 -16.88 4.69
CA GLY A 24 -9.86 -16.41 5.69
C GLY A 24 -9.39 -15.16 6.46
N GLY A 25 -10.35 -14.46 7.06
CA GLY A 25 -10.08 -13.20 7.78
C GLY A 25 -9.13 -13.34 8.98
N ALA A 26 -9.16 -14.49 9.67
CA ALA A 26 -8.25 -14.75 10.80
C ALA A 26 -6.78 -14.83 10.36
N ALA A 27 -6.52 -15.37 9.16
CA ALA A 27 -5.18 -15.48 8.62
C ALA A 27 -4.57 -14.13 8.25
N LEU A 28 -5.40 -13.11 7.93
CA LEU A 28 -4.91 -11.76 7.62
C LEU A 28 -4.20 -11.11 8.81
N LEU A 29 -4.63 -11.43 10.03
CA LEU A 29 -4.05 -10.87 11.27
C LEU A 29 -3.00 -11.82 11.88
N ALA A 30 -3.16 -13.12 11.71
CA ALA A 30 -2.26 -14.11 12.29
C ALA A 30 -0.99 -14.35 11.45
N SER A 31 -1.02 -14.03 10.14
CA SER A 31 0.08 -14.34 9.23
C SER A 31 1.00 -13.12 9.03
N PRO A 32 2.24 -13.13 9.54
CA PRO A 32 3.14 -11.98 9.45
C PRO A 32 3.53 -11.65 7.99
N TRP A 33 3.53 -12.65 7.10
CA TRP A 33 3.84 -12.44 5.68
C TRP A 33 2.76 -11.61 4.96
N VAL A 34 1.49 -11.71 5.37
CA VAL A 34 0.40 -10.90 4.78
C VAL A 34 0.63 -9.43 5.09
N ALA A 35 0.94 -9.12 6.35
CA ALA A 35 1.29 -7.76 6.76
C ALA A 35 2.53 -7.26 5.99
N MET A 36 3.57 -8.09 5.86
CA MET A 36 4.79 -7.71 5.12
C MET A 36 4.50 -7.36 3.65
N VAL A 37 3.69 -8.15 2.94
CA VAL A 37 3.34 -7.88 1.53
C VAL A 37 2.42 -6.67 1.41
N PHE A 38 1.44 -6.52 2.31
CA PHE A 38 0.57 -5.35 2.35
C PHE A 38 1.37 -4.06 2.54
N TRP A 39 2.25 -4.00 3.55
CA TRP A 39 3.09 -2.82 3.78
C TRP A 39 4.12 -2.62 2.67
N GLY A 40 4.68 -3.69 2.12
CA GLY A 40 5.63 -3.63 1.00
C GLY A 40 5.00 -3.07 -0.29
N THR A 41 3.70 -3.26 -0.49
CA THR A 41 2.97 -2.69 -1.62
C THR A 41 2.48 -1.27 -1.35
N LEU A 42 2.13 -0.94 -0.10
CA LEU A 42 1.64 0.38 0.31
C LEU A 42 2.76 1.44 0.45
N ALA A 43 3.88 1.06 1.07
CA ALA A 43 4.94 2.01 1.44
C ALA A 43 5.58 2.75 0.26
N PRO A 44 5.88 2.12 -0.89
CA PRO A 44 6.45 2.84 -2.03
C PRO A 44 5.51 3.91 -2.60
N GLY A 45 4.21 3.64 -2.67
CA GLY A 45 3.22 4.62 -3.14
C GLY A 45 3.11 5.82 -2.20
N ALA A 46 3.12 5.57 -0.89
CA ALA A 46 3.15 6.62 0.13
C ALA A 46 4.45 7.44 0.07
N MET A 47 5.60 6.79 -0.08
CA MET A 47 6.91 7.45 -0.20
C MET A 47 6.95 8.38 -1.41
N LEU A 48 6.57 7.90 -2.60
CA LEU A 48 6.53 8.71 -3.82
C LEU A 48 5.56 9.88 -3.71
N PHE A 49 4.42 9.66 -3.07
CA PHE A 49 3.45 10.73 -2.81
C PHE A 49 4.03 11.83 -1.94
N LEU A 50 4.71 11.48 -0.84
CA LEU A 50 5.37 12.44 0.06
C LEU A 50 6.49 13.21 -0.64
N LEU A 51 7.36 12.51 -1.36
CA LEU A 51 8.43 13.13 -2.15
C LEU A 51 7.87 14.13 -3.17
N SER A 52 6.80 13.76 -3.88
CA SER A 52 6.16 14.65 -4.85
C SER A 52 5.50 15.89 -4.22
N HIS A 53 5.12 15.82 -2.94
CA HIS A 53 4.58 16.97 -2.20
C HIS A 53 5.69 17.89 -1.69
N GLN A 54 6.83 17.35 -1.27
CA GLN A 54 7.98 18.15 -0.85
C GLN A 54 8.57 18.96 -2.00
N ASP A 55 8.67 18.36 -3.18
CA ASP A 55 9.18 19.05 -4.38
C ASP A 55 8.30 20.27 -4.75
N GLN A 56 6.98 20.15 -4.63
CA GLN A 56 6.05 21.26 -4.86
C GLN A 56 6.12 22.36 -3.79
N GLY A 57 6.56 22.04 -2.56
CA GLY A 57 6.75 22.99 -1.47
C GLY A 57 8.09 23.74 -1.55
N SER A 58 9.11 23.15 -2.16
CA SER A 58 10.44 23.73 -2.32
C SER A 58 10.56 24.71 -3.48
N ALA A 59 9.58 24.76 -4.38
CA ALA A 59 9.53 25.66 -5.54
C ALA A 59 8.82 27.00 -5.26
N ARG A 60 8.56 27.34 -3.99
CA ARG A 60 8.03 28.63 -3.51
C ARG A 60 9.05 29.29 -2.60
#